data_AF-A0A1F2V934-F1
#
_entry.id   AF-A0A1F2V934-F1
#
_cell.length_a   1.000
_cell.length_b   1.000
_cell.length_c   1.000
_cell.angle_alpha   90.00
_cell.angle_beta   90.00
_cell.angle_gamma   90.00
#
_symmetry.space_group_name_H-M   'P 1'
#
loop_
_entity.id
_entity.type
_entity.pdbx_description
1 polymer ?
#
loop_
_entity_poly.entity_id
_entity_poly.type
_entity_poly.pdbx_seq_one_letter_code
_entity_poly.pdbx_strand_id
1 'polypeptide(L)'
;MVKRVNLNAEIPPNRELRITLPGDVPTGPAEIVVVVSSPARSGVATLGDLANSEFFGIWRDRSDIEDSFQFARRLRSESLTRSTE
;
A
#
# COMPACT_ATOMS: atom_id res chain seq x y z
N MET A 1 -27.53 -0.73 14.61
CA MET A 1 -26.21 -1.38 14.79
C MET A 1 -25.79 -1.92 13.43
N VAL A 2 -24.64 -1.50 12.91
CA VAL A 2 -24.17 -1.90 11.56
C VAL A 2 -23.11 -2.98 11.73
N LYS A 3 -23.34 -4.19 11.20
CA LYS A 3 -22.37 -5.30 11.19
C LYS A 3 -21.70 -5.32 9.81
N ARG A 4 -20.39 -5.06 9.73
CA ARG A 4 -19.61 -5.17 8.49
C ARG A 4 -18.99 -6.56 8.40
N VAL A 5 -19.07 -7.18 7.23
CA VAL A 5 -18.45 -8.47 6.92
C VAL A 5 -17.50 -8.25 5.74
N ASN A 6 -16.22 -8.54 5.94
CA ASN A 6 -15.21 -8.42 4.88
C ASN A 6 -15.05 -9.77 4.19
N LEU A 7 -15.30 -9.80 2.88
CA LEU A 7 -15.13 -10.97 2.03
C LEU A 7 -14.03 -10.66 1.02
N ASN A 8 -12.99 -11.50 0.99
CA ASN A 8 -11.94 -11.41 -0.02
C ASN A 8 -12.28 -12.38 -1.15
N ALA A 9 -12.45 -11.86 -2.37
CA ALA A 9 -12.76 -12.64 -3.56
C ALA A 9 -12.14 -11.99 -4.79
N GLU A 10 -11.68 -12.81 -5.73
CA GLU A 10 -11.26 -12.33 -7.05
C GLU A 10 -12.48 -12.06 -7.92
N ILE A 11 -12.42 -11.01 -8.74
CA ILE A 11 -13.48 -10.70 -9.70
C ILE A 11 -13.27 -11.56 -10.95
N PRO A 12 -14.16 -12.52 -11.24
CA PRO A 12 -13.99 -13.40 -12.41
C PRO A 12 -14.17 -12.64 -13.74
N PRO A 13 -13.71 -13.20 -14.88
CA PRO A 13 -13.81 -12.54 -16.18
C PRO A 13 -15.24 -12.19 -16.62
N ASN A 14 -16.23 -12.97 -16.19
CA ASN A 14 -17.66 -12.69 -16.43
C ASN A 14 -18.22 -11.56 -15.54
N ARG A 15 -17.41 -11.03 -14.60
CA ARG A 15 -17.76 -9.94 -13.68
C ARG A 15 -18.97 -10.22 -12.79
N GLU A 16 -19.28 -11.49 -12.56
CA GLU A 16 -20.37 -11.91 -11.67
C GLU A 16 -19.81 -12.39 -10.33
N LEU A 17 -20.22 -11.75 -9.23
CA LEU A 17 -19.91 -12.19 -7.88
C LEU A 17 -21.17 -12.81 -7.24
N ARG A 18 -21.05 -14.08 -6.81
CA ARG A 18 -22.08 -14.76 -6.01
C ARG A 18 -21.65 -14.75 -4.54
N ILE A 19 -22.35 -13.99 -3.72
CA ILE A 19 -22.05 -13.85 -2.29
C ILE A 19 -23.10 -14.66 -1.50
N THR A 20 -22.63 -15.65 -0.73
CA THR A 20 -23.47 -16.37 0.24
C THR A 20 -23.11 -15.90 1.64
N LEU A 21 -24.07 -15.29 2.33
CA LEU A 21 -23.87 -14.81 3.69
C LEU A 21 -23.83 -15.98 4.67
N PRO A 22 -22.93 -15.98 5.67
CA PRO A 22 -22.92 -17.01 6.71
C PRO A 22 -24.14 -16.87 7.63
N GLY A 23 -24.54 -17.98 8.25
CA GLY A 23 -25.80 -18.08 9.00
C GLY A 23 -25.90 -17.19 10.25
N ASP A 24 -24.79 -16.59 10.70
CA ASP A 24 -24.73 -15.65 11.82
C ASP A 24 -24.99 -14.18 11.41
N VAL A 25 -25.27 -13.92 10.12
CA VAL A 25 -25.65 -12.60 9.62
C VAL A 25 -27.18 -12.42 9.79
N PRO A 26 -27.62 -11.40 10.54
CA PRO A 26 -29.05 -11.17 10.75
C PRO A 26 -29.75 -10.75 9.46
N THR A 27 -30.99 -11.19 9.28
CA THR A 27 -31.83 -10.78 8.15
C THR A 27 -32.27 -9.32 8.28
N GLY A 28 -32.20 -8.56 7.20
CA GLY A 28 -32.60 -7.14 7.18
C GLY A 28 -32.05 -6.40 5.97
N PRO A 29 -32.26 -5.07 5.89
CA PRO A 29 -31.65 -4.25 4.85
C PRO A 29 -30.13 -4.32 4.93
N ALA A 30 -29.48 -4.53 3.77
CA ALA A 30 -28.04 -4.67 3.64
C ALA A 30 -27.49 -3.69 2.61
N GLU A 31 -26.35 -3.09 2.93
CA GLU A 31 -25.56 -2.26 2.03
C GLU A 31 -24.30 -3.05 1.62
N ILE A 32 -24.03 -3.10 0.32
CA ILE A 32 -22.87 -3.81 -0.23
C ILE A 32 -21.91 -2.77 -0.80
N VAL A 33 -20.70 -2.69 -0.25
CA VAL A 33 -19.62 -1.84 -0.75
C VAL A 33 -18.58 -2.72 -1.43
N VAL A 34 -18.38 -2.52 -2.74
CA VAL A 34 -17.36 -3.23 -3.52
C VAL A 34 -16.14 -2.34 -3.65
N VAL A 35 -15.00 -2.80 -3.13
CA VAL A 35 -13.71 -2.12 -3.27
C VAL A 35 -12.86 -2.92 -4.26
N VAL A 36 -12.50 -2.29 -5.38
CA VAL A 36 -11.62 -2.90 -6.40
C VAL A 36 -10.22 -2.34 -6.22
N SER A 37 -9.29 -3.20 -5.84
CA SER A 37 -7.87 -2.87 -5.81
C SER A 37 -7.24 -3.28 -7.14
N SER A 38 -6.52 -2.38 -7.80
CA SER A 38 -5.64 -2.77 -8.90
C SER A 38 -4.61 -3.76 -8.36
N PRO A 39 -4.34 -4.89 -9.04
CA PRO A 39 -3.26 -5.78 -8.62
C PRO A 39 -2.00 -4.93 -8.53
N ALA A 40 -1.32 -4.96 -7.38
CA ALA A 40 0.00 -4.38 -7.26
C ALA A 40 0.82 -4.97 -8.40
N ARG A 41 1.33 -4.13 -9.32
CA ARG A 41 2.30 -4.59 -10.31
C ARG A 41 3.44 -5.20 -9.51
N SER A 42 3.52 -6.53 -9.47
CA SER A 42 4.67 -7.27 -8.95
C SER A 42 5.86 -7.19 -9.91
N GLY A 43 5.94 -6.11 -10.69
CA GLY A 43 7.12 -5.79 -11.46
C GLY A 43 8.23 -5.57 -10.46
N VAL A 44 9.21 -6.45 -10.47
CA VAL A 44 10.50 -6.22 -9.81
C VAL A 44 11.01 -4.90 -10.39
N ALA A 45 10.81 -3.81 -9.66
CA ALA A 45 11.31 -2.51 -10.06
C ALA A 45 12.83 -2.61 -9.99
N THR A 46 13.46 -2.56 -11.15
CA THR A 46 14.93 -2.54 -11.22
C THR A 46 15.41 -1.18 -10.71
N LEU A 47 16.69 -1.10 -10.32
CA LEU A 47 17.32 0.20 -10.05
C LEU A 47 17.25 1.13 -11.27
N GLY A 48 17.20 0.57 -12.48
CA GLY A 48 16.98 1.32 -13.72
C GLY A 48 15.56 1.91 -13.80
N ASP A 49 14.53 1.18 -13.36
CA ASP A 49 13.16 1.69 -13.30
C ASP A 49 13.03 2.79 -12.26
N LEU A 50 13.72 2.66 -11.12
CA LEU A 50 13.77 3.70 -10.09
C LEU A 50 14.43 4.97 -10.63
N ALA A 51 15.54 4.86 -11.39
CA ALA A 51 16.22 6.00 -11.98
C ALA A 51 15.34 6.78 -12.99
N ASN A 52 14.38 6.10 -13.63
CA ASN A 52 13.41 6.71 -14.55
C ASN A 52 12.08 7.10 -13.88
N SER A 53 11.97 6.93 -12.55
CA SER A 53 10.77 7.29 -11.80
C SER A 53 10.80 8.75 -11.34
N GLU A 54 9.62 9.29 -11.03
CA GLU A 54 9.45 10.61 -10.42
C GLU A 54 10.16 10.75 -9.05
N PHE A 55 10.55 9.64 -8.42
CA PHE A 55 11.26 9.62 -7.16
C PHE A 55 12.78 9.84 -7.31
N PHE A 56 13.35 9.67 -8.51
CA PHE A 56 14.77 9.90 -8.73
C PHE A 56 15.07 11.39 -8.84
N GLY A 57 15.92 11.88 -7.94
CA GLY A 57 16.32 13.30 -7.92
C GLY A 57 15.41 14.21 -7.11
N ILE A 58 14.39 13.70 -6.40
CA ILE A 58 13.52 14.52 -5.51
C ILE A 58 14.29 15.29 -4.42
N TRP A 59 15.51 14.84 -4.12
CA TRP A 59 16.40 15.47 -3.13
C TRP A 59 17.37 16.48 -3.75
N ARG A 60 17.40 16.62 -5.08
CA ARG A 60 18.35 17.49 -5.80
C ARG A 60 18.13 18.96 -5.44
N ASP A 61 16.88 19.37 -5.29
CA ASP A 61 16.50 20.77 -5.06
C ASP A 61 16.24 21.07 -3.57
N ARG A 62 16.54 20.12 -2.67
CA ARG A 62 16.39 20.30 -1.23
C ARG A 62 17.56 21.06 -0.64
N SER A 63 17.39 22.38 -0.55
CA SER A 63 18.37 23.30 0.05
C SER A 63 18.50 23.17 1.57
N ASP A 64 17.57 22.49 2.24
CA ASP A 64 17.63 22.19 3.67
C ASP A 64 18.58 21.02 4.01
N ILE A 65 19.13 20.35 3.00
CA ILE A 65 20.17 19.33 3.14
C ILE A 65 21.48 19.92 2.60
N GLU A 66 22.20 20.60 3.49
CA GLU A 66 23.44 21.32 3.16
C GLU A 66 24.61 20.36 2.81
N ASP A 67 24.68 19.22 3.51
CA ASP A 67 25.62 18.13 3.21
C ASP A 67 24.87 16.78 3.21
N SER A 68 24.52 16.33 2.00
CA SER A 68 23.83 15.06 1.76
C SER A 68 24.55 13.85 2.31
N PHE A 69 25.89 13.88 2.41
CA PHE A 69 26.67 12.74 2.91
C PHE A 69 26.59 12.66 4.44
N GLN A 70 26.79 13.78 5.14
CA GLN A 70 26.64 13.84 6.60
C GLN A 70 25.19 13.59 7.01
N PHE A 71 24.24 14.13 6.25
CA PHE A 71 22.81 13.89 6.47
C PHE A 71 22.46 12.40 6.34
N ALA A 72 22.92 11.73 5.28
CA ALA A 72 22.71 10.30 5.11
C ALA A 72 23.40 9.46 6.19
N ARG A 73 24.58 9.88 6.66
CA ARG A 73 25.29 9.21 7.76
C ARG A 73 24.50 9.27 9.06
N ARG A 74 23.95 10.45 9.40
CA ARG A 74 23.10 10.63 10.59
C ARG A 74 21.84 9.77 10.54
N LEU A 75 21.14 9.73 9.39
CA LEU A 75 19.96 8.88 9.24
C LEU A 75 20.26 7.39 9.45
N ARG A 76 21.42 6.90 8.98
CA ARG A 76 21.84 5.51 9.22
C ARG A 76 22.11 5.23 10.70
N SER A 77 22.72 6.18 11.43
CA SER A 77 22.91 6.00 12.88
C SER A 77 21.59 6.00 13.65
N GLU A 78 20.65 6.88 13.29
CA GLU A 78 19.34 6.98 13.95
C GLU A 78 18.44 5.76 13.69
N SER A 79 18.50 5.17 12.49
CA SER A 79 17.73 3.96 12.18
C SER A 79 18.24 2.72 12.92
N LEU A 80 19.56 2.64 13.13
CA LEU A 80 20.19 1.57 13.90
C LEU A 80 19.79 1.62 15.37
N THR A 81 19.69 2.80 15.99
CA THR A 81 19.24 2.95 17.38
C THR A 81 17.76 2.59 17.57
N ARG A 82 16.92 2.82 16.56
CA ARG A 82 15.47 2.56 16.62
C ARG A 82 15.09 1.08 16.46
N SER A 83 16.03 0.24 16.00
CA SER A 83 15.81 -1.20 15.82
C SER A 83 16.16 -2.02 17.07
N THR A 84 16.69 -1.36 18.11
CA THR A 84 17.14 -1.96 19.38
C THR A 84 16.25 -1.60 20.58
N GLU A 85 15.12 -0.93 20.36
CA GLU A 85 14.04 -0.71 21.35
C GLU A 85 12.80 -1.55 21.02
#